data_AF-A0AAW5A6I5-F1
#
_entry.id   AF-A0AAW5A6I5-F1
#
_cell.length_a   1.000
_cell.length_b   1.000
_cell.length_c   1.000
_cell.angle_alpha   90.00
_cell.angle_beta   90.00
_cell.angle_gamma   90.00
#
_symmetry.space_group_name_H-M   'P 1'
#
loop_
_entity.id
_entity.type
_entity.pdbx_description
1 polymer ?
#
loop_
_entity_poly.entity_id
_entity_poly.type
_entity_poly.pdbx_seq_one_letter_code
_entity_poly.pdbx_strand_id
1 'polypeptide(L)' 'MELSEQHPLIGRTVTFQTDLTSFGTGQVIALDLATERVRVIDADGQRWNGNMDQIEIEGTDDLTEGKA' A
#
# COMPACT_ATOMS: atom_id res chain seq x y z
N MET A 1 8.51 -9.70 23.92
CA MET A 1 8.58 -8.43 23.15
C MET A 1 7.99 -8.78 21.81
N GLU A 2 6.70 -8.50 21.65
CA GLU A 2 5.94 -8.83 20.45
C GLU A 2 6.65 -8.31 19.20
N LEU A 3 6.75 -9.17 18.18
CA LEU A 3 7.18 -8.76 16.85
C LEU A 3 6.35 -7.53 16.49
N SER A 4 7.03 -6.42 16.22
CA SER A 4 6.44 -5.25 15.61
C SER A 4 5.56 -5.74 14.47
N GLU A 5 4.24 -5.65 14.64
CA GLU A 5 3.27 -6.03 13.62
C GLU A 5 3.48 -5.03 12.48
N GLN A 6 4.44 -5.34 11.61
CA GLN A 6 4.59 -4.68 10.33
C GLN A 6 3.20 -4.80 9.71
N HIS A 7 2.56 -3.64 9.48
CA HIS A 7 1.21 -3.57 8.96
C HIS A 7 1.07 -4.60 7.83
N PRO A 8 -0.03 -5.37 7.73
CA PRO A 8 -0.16 -6.46 6.75
C PRO A 8 0.01 -6.03 5.28
N LEU A 9 0.09 -4.72 5.04
CA LEU A 9 0.41 -4.11 3.76
C LEU A 9 1.91 -4.09 3.44
N ILE A 10 2.80 -4.06 4.44
CA ILE A 10 4.25 -4.10 4.22
C ILE A 10 4.60 -5.43 3.52
N GLY A 11 5.27 -5.34 2.38
CA GLY A 11 5.61 -6.47 1.52
C GLY A 11 4.57 -6.80 0.46
N ARG A 12 3.38 -6.16 0.47
CA ARG A 12 2.37 -6.34 -0.58
C ARG A 12 2.63 -5.46 -1.79
N THR A 13 2.34 -6.02 -2.96
CA THR A 13 2.29 -5.29 -4.21
C THR A 13 1.00 -4.48 -4.25
N VAL A 14 1.12 -3.20 -4.58
CA VAL A 14 0.02 -2.24 -4.67
C VAL A 14 0.19 -1.43 -5.94
N THR A 15 -0.93 -0.99 -6.49
CA THR A 15 -0.99 -0.05 -7.61
C THR A 15 -1.07 1.34 -7.01
N PHE A 16 -0.13 2.24 -7.30
CA PHE A 16 -0.12 3.59 -6.77
C PHE A 16 -0.31 4.62 -7.89
N GLN A 17 -1.15 5.62 -7.65
CA GLN A 17 -1.41 6.68 -8.61
C GLN A 17 -0.26 7.70 -8.61
N THR A 18 0.41 7.84 -9.75
CA THR A 18 1.51 8.82 -9.93
C THR A 18 1.01 10.13 -10.51
N ASP A 19 -0.04 10.10 -11.34
CA ASP A 19 -0.69 11.26 -11.95
C ASP A 19 -2.19 10.97 -12.20
N LEU A 20 -2.97 11.94 -12.67
CA LEU A 20 -4.42 11.84 -12.85
C LEU A 20 -4.84 10.63 -13.71
N THR A 21 -4.01 10.24 -14.68
CA THR A 21 -4.24 9.09 -15.57
C THR A 21 -3.11 8.06 -15.54
N SER A 22 -2.12 8.22 -14.66
CA SER A 22 -0.94 7.36 -14.61
C SER A 22 -0.86 6.61 -13.29
N PHE A 23 -0.63 5.30 -13.39
CA PHE A 23 -0.52 4.38 -12.27
C PHE A 23 0.79 3.61 -12.38
N GLY A 24 1.47 3.42 -11.25
CA GLY A 24 2.65 2.56 -11.10
C GLY A 24 2.30 1.35 -10.24
N THR A 25 3.16 0.34 -10.23
CA THR A 25 2.96 -0.88 -9.43
C THR A 25 4.22 -1.15 -8.63
N GLY A 26 4.10 -1.31 -7.33
CA GLY A 26 5.27 -1.54 -6.49
C GLY A 26 4.94 -2.17 -5.16
N GLN A 27 5.97 -2.52 -4.41
CA GLN A 27 5.85 -3.17 -3.13
C GLN A 27 5.89 -2.15 -1.99
N VAL A 28 4.95 -2.21 -1.05
CA VAL A 28 4.98 -1.36 0.13
C VAL A 28 6.15 -1.76 1.03
N ILE A 29 7.03 -0.81 1.34
CA ILE A 29 8.19 -1.03 2.21
C ILE A 29 8.06 -0.33 3.56
N ALA A 30 7.19 0.66 3.67
CA ALA A 30 6.87 1.32 4.94
C ALA A 30 5.49 1.96 4.87
N LEU A 31 4.88 2.12 6.03
CA LEU A 31 3.57 2.72 6.20
C LEU A 31 3.55 3.49 7.51
N ASP A 32 2.99 4.68 7.47
CA ASP A 32 2.86 5.60 8.59
C ASP A 32 1.38 5.85 8.82
N LEU A 33 0.81 5.20 9.84
CA LEU A 33 -0.61 5.34 10.19
C LEU A 33 -0.93 6.69 10.84
N ALA A 34 0.07 7.36 11.44
CA ALA A 34 -0.14 8.65 12.08
C ALA A 34 -0.40 9.77 11.05
N THR A 35 0.18 9.62 9.86
CA THR A 35 0.05 10.58 8.75
C THR A 35 -0.64 10.00 7.52
N GLU A 36 -1.10 8.75 7.60
CA GLU A 36 -1.76 8.00 6.51
C GLU A 36 -0.91 7.97 5.22
N ARG A 37 0.41 7.88 5.39
CA ARG A 37 1.38 7.87 4.29
C ARG A 37 1.93 6.48 4.07
N VAL A 38 2.14 6.14 2.81
CA VAL A 38 2.74 4.87 2.40
C VAL A 38 3.99 5.13 1.57
N ARG A 39 4.96 4.23 1.71
CA ARG A 39 6.16 4.19 0.89
C ARG A 39 6.18 2.90 0.11
N VAL A 40 6.28 3.05 -1.20
CA VAL A 40 6.29 1.96 -2.17
C VAL A 40 7.62 1.95 -2.89
N ILE A 41 8.14 0.76 -3.21
CA ILE A 41 9.29 0.58 -4.08
C ILE A 41 8.86 -0.15 -5.35
N ASP A 42 9.13 0.45 -6.49
CA ASP A 42 8.87 -0.14 -7.80
C ASP A 42 9.93 -1.21 -8.16
N ALA A 43 9.71 -1.99 -9.21
CA ALA A 43 10.65 -2.99 -9.71
C ALA A 43 12.00 -2.39 -10.13
N ASP A 44 11.99 -1.13 -10.60
CA ASP A 44 13.21 -0.36 -10.89
C ASP A 44 13.94 0.14 -9.64
N GLY A 45 13.45 -0.17 -8.44
CA GLY A 45 13.99 0.32 -7.18
C GLY A 45 13.64 1.78 -6.88
N GLN A 46 12.79 2.39 -7.69
CA GLN A 46 12.31 3.75 -7.48
C GLN A 46 11.35 3.79 -6.29
N ARG A 47 11.56 4.75 -5.39
CA ARG A 47 10.75 4.89 -4.18
C ARG A 47 9.68 5.94 -4.41
N TRP A 48 8.44 5.53 -4.27
CA TRP A 48 7.28 6.41 -4.29
C TRP A 48 6.79 6.66 -2.86
N ASN A 49 6.32 7.88 -2.59
CA ASN A 49 5.72 8.25 -1.31
C ASN A 49 4.43 9.04 -1.59
N GLY A 50 3.36 8.64 -0.93
CA GLY A 50 2.07 9.29 -1.08
C GLY A 50 1.09 8.84 -0.01
N ASN A 51 -0.17 9.23 -0.17
CA ASN A 51 -1.22 8.84 0.75
C ASN A 51 -1.65 7.39 0.51
N MET A 52 -2.12 6.72 1.58
CA MET A 52 -2.68 5.38 1.48
C MET A 52 -3.91 5.32 0.53
N ASP A 53 -4.65 6.42 0.41
CA ASP A 53 -5.81 6.53 -0.50
C ASP A 53 -5.41 6.56 -1.99
N GLN A 54 -4.16 6.91 -2.29
CA GLN A 54 -3.62 6.91 -3.65
C GLN A 54 -3.10 5.53 -4.08
N ILE A 55 -3.17 4.53 -3.19
CA ILE A 55 -2.77 3.16 -3.50
C ILE A 55 -3.98 2.23 -3.46
N GLU A 56 -4.03 1.31 -4.41
CA GLU A 56 -5.00 0.25 -4.48
C GLU A 56 -4.28 -1.09 -4.28
N ILE A 57 -4.77 -1.87 -3.33
CA ILE A 57 -4.21 -3.18 -3.02
C ILE A 57 -5.02 -4.23 -3.78
N GLU A 58 -4.43 -4.82 -4.81
CA GLU A 58 -5.07 -5.93 -5.53
C GLU A 58 -5.33 -7.09 -4.57
N GLY A 59 -6.61 -7.41 -4.35
CA GLY A 59 -7.05 -8.52 -3.50
C GLY A 59 -7.55 -8.15 -2.09
N THR A 60 -8.00 -6.91 -1.86
CA THR A 60 -8.74 -6.54 -0.63
C THR A 60 -10.26 -6.52 -0.83
N ASP A 61 -10.78 -7.27 -1.82
CA ASP A 61 -12.21 -7.47 -2.06
C ASP A 61 -12.77 -8.69 -1.31
N ASP A 62 -12.22 -9.04 -0.13
CA ASP A 62 -12.69 -10.20 0.65
C ASP A 62 -12.84 -9.91 2.16
N LEU A 63 -13.04 -8.65 2.56
CA LEU A 63 -13.43 -8.30 3.94
C LEU A 63 -14.68 -7.42 4.01
N THR A 64 -15.51 -7.40 2.97
CA THR A 64 -16.93 -7.10 3.14
C THR A 64 -17.59 -8.36 3.71
N GLU A 65 -17.50 -8.52 5.03
CA GLU A 65 -18.39 -9.42 5.76
C GLU A 65 -19.84 -9.06 5.38
N GLY A 66 -20.39 -9.81 4.43
CA GLY A 66 -21.82 -9.94 4.24
C GLY A 66 -22.38 -10.48 5.55
N LYS A 67 -22.81 -9.59 6.44
CA LYS A 67 -23.65 -9.97 7.57
C LYS A 67 -24.96 -10.52 7.00
N ALA A 68 -25.07 -11.84 7.06
CA ALA A 68 -26.29 -12.61 6.87
C ALA A 68 -27.39 -12.21 7.86
#